data_AF-Q0W4C6-F1
#
_entry.id   AF-Q0W4C6-F1
#
_cell.length_a   1.000
_cell.length_b   1.000
_cell.length_c   1.000
_cell.angle_alpha   90.00
_cell.angle_beta   90.00
_cell.angle_gamma   90.00
#
_symmetry.space_group_name_H-M   'P 1'
#
loop_
_entity.id
_entity.type
_entity.pdbx_description
1 polymer ?
#
loop_
_entity_poly.entity_id
_entity_poly.type
_entity_poly.pdbx_seq_one_letter_code
_entity_poly.pdbx_strand_id
1 'polypeptide(L)'
;MLGTQELLLIFLAIVLLFGATKLPELARSMGRSMGEFKRGQQDIERELQAEKSALVAQPGADIALTRTQGMAKKMGIDIVGKTDDQLLAEIEKKLEKK
;
A
#
# COMPACT_ATOMS: atom_id res chain seq x y z
N MET A 1 -3.04 1.46 -38.74
CA MET A 1 -2.24 0.68 -37.77
C MET A 1 -0.80 0.92 -38.12
N LEU A 2 0.04 1.33 -37.17
CA LEU A 2 1.48 1.40 -37.43
C LEU A 2 1.99 -0.03 -37.52
N GLY A 3 2.49 -0.41 -38.69
CA GLY A 3 3.14 -1.70 -38.89
C GLY A 3 4.58 -1.66 -38.40
N THR A 4 5.21 -2.84 -38.40
CA THR A 4 6.61 -3.00 -38.04
C THR A 4 7.52 -2.13 -38.92
N GLN A 5 7.16 -1.93 -40.18
CA GLN A 5 7.94 -1.13 -41.14
C GLN A 5 7.90 0.37 -40.82
N GLU A 6 6.72 0.93 -40.51
CA GLU A 6 6.58 2.32 -40.08
C GLU A 6 7.34 2.58 -38.77
N LEU A 7 7.26 1.65 -37.81
CA LEU A 7 7.99 1.76 -36.55
C LEU A 7 9.51 1.75 -36.76
N LEU A 8 10.00 0.93 -37.69
CA LEU A 8 11.43 0.85 -38.02
C LEU A 8 11.94 2.12 -38.70
N LEU A 9 11.13 2.73 -39.58
CA LEU A 9 11.43 4.03 -40.20
C LEU A 9 11.49 5.16 -39.17
N ILE A 10 10.54 5.20 -38.23
CA ILE A 10 10.54 6.19 -37.14
C ILE A 10 11.77 5.99 -36.26
N PHE A 11 12.08 4.74 -35.89
CA PHE A 11 13.27 4.43 -35.11
C PHE A 11 14.55 4.87 -35.82
N LEU A 12 14.66 4.60 -37.13
CA LEU A 12 15.79 5.04 -37.93
C LEU A 12 15.90 6.57 -37.97
N ALA A 13 14.78 7.29 -38.12
CA ALA A 13 14.77 8.75 -38.07
C ALA A 13 15.30 9.28 -36.72
N ILE A 14 14.85 8.70 -35.60
CA ILE A 14 15.34 9.06 -34.26
C ILE A 14 16.84 8.78 -34.13
N VAL A 15 17.32 7.62 -34.61
CA VAL A 15 18.74 7.27 -34.60
C VAL A 15 19.57 8.25 -35.46
N LEU A 16 19.04 8.74 -36.58
CA LEU A 16 19.72 9.73 -37.40
C LEU A 16 19.78 11.11 -36.73
N LEU A 17 18.72 11.53 -36.04
CA LEU A 17 18.68 12.81 -35.32
C LEU A 17 19.61 12.83 -34.10
N PHE A 18 19.55 11.78 -33.28
CA PHE A 18 20.25 11.74 -32.00
C PHE A 18 21.57 10.96 -32.04
N GLY A 19 21.75 10.08 -33.03
CA GLY A 19 22.88 9.18 -33.14
C GLY A 19 22.67 7.84 -32.41
N ALA A 20 23.29 6.78 -32.94
CA ALA A 20 23.21 5.43 -32.38
C ALA A 20 23.83 5.31 -30.97
N THR A 21 24.67 6.26 -30.57
CA THR A 21 25.34 6.29 -29.26
C THR A 21 24.48 6.94 -28.17
N LYS A 22 23.61 7.90 -28.51
CA LYS A 22 22.82 8.65 -27.53
C LYS A 22 21.64 7.87 -26.97
N LEU A 23 20.99 7.05 -27.79
CA LEU A 23 19.88 6.19 -27.33
C LEU A 23 20.31 5.22 -26.20
N PRO A 24 21.41 4.44 -26.34
CA PRO A 24 21.92 3.61 -25.25
C PRO A 24 22.38 4.40 -24.03
N GLU A 25 22.98 5.58 -24.23
CA GLU A 25 23.44 6.45 -23.15
C GLU A 25 22.26 6.94 -22.29
N LEU A 26 21.19 7.41 -22.93
CA LEU A 26 19.94 7.83 -22.29
C LEU A 26 19.25 6.66 -21.58
N ALA A 27 19.18 5.48 -22.21
CA ALA A 27 18.59 4.31 -21.57
C ALA A 27 19.36 3.90 -20.30
N ARG A 28 20.70 3.96 -20.33
CA ARG A 28 21.56 3.67 -19.18
C ARG A 28 21.43 4.72 -18.07
N SER A 29 21.38 6.01 -18.40
CA SER A 29 21.21 7.07 -17.39
C SER A 29 19.83 6.98 -16.74
N MET A 30 18.77 6.84 -17.55
CA MET A 30 17.40 6.70 -17.07
C MET A 30 17.22 5.43 -16.23
N GLY A 31 17.80 4.31 -16.65
CA GLY A 31 17.77 3.05 -15.90
C GLY A 31 18.46 3.16 -14.54
N ARG A 32 19.62 3.84 -14.47
CA ARG A 32 20.30 4.12 -13.20
C ARG A 32 19.46 5.02 -12.30
N SER A 33 18.96 6.14 -12.83
CA SER A 33 18.10 7.05 -12.06
C SER A 33 16.84 6.37 -11.53
N MET A 34 16.17 5.55 -12.35
CA MET A 34 14.99 4.79 -11.94
C MET A 34 15.33 3.73 -10.88
N GLY A 35 16.50 3.08 -10.99
CA GLY A 35 16.99 2.11 -10.01
C GLY A 35 17.23 2.74 -8.65
N GLU A 36 17.96 3.86 -8.62
CA GLU A 36 18.22 4.61 -7.38
C GLU A 36 16.93 5.20 -6.78
N PHE A 37 16.03 5.70 -7.62
CA PHE A 37 14.72 6.18 -7.17
C PHE A 37 13.89 5.08 -6.51
N LYS A 38 13.88 3.87 -7.09
CA LYS A 38 13.15 2.72 -6.51
C LYS A 38 13.76 2.27 -5.19
N ARG A 39 15.10 2.29 -5.06
CA ARG A 39 15.80 1.99 -3.80
C ARG A 39 15.44 3.00 -2.72
N GLY A 40 15.55 4.30 -3.02
CA GLY A 40 15.18 5.36 -2.10
C GLY A 40 13.72 5.27 -1.62
N GLN A 41 12.78 4.95 -2.52
CA GLN A 41 11.39 4.71 -2.11
C GLN A 41 11.25 3.53 -1.13
N GLN A 42 11.96 2.43 -1.36
CA GLN A 42 11.92 1.26 -0.48
C GLN A 42 12.52 1.56 0.91
N ASP A 43 13.59 2.35 0.95
CA ASP A 43 14.22 2.73 2.22
C ASP A 43 13.29 3.63 3.04
N ILE A 44 12.64 4.61 2.39
CA ILE A 44 11.61 5.46 3.02
C ILE A 44 10.45 4.62 3.57
N GLU A 45 9.95 3.67 2.78
CA GLU A 45 8.83 2.81 3.22
C GLU A 45 9.21 1.96 4.43
N ARG A 46 10.43 1.43 4.48
CA ARG A 46 10.97 0.68 5.62
C ARG A 46 11.11 1.56 6.85
N GLU A 47 11.61 2.79 6.70
CA GLU A 47 11.77 3.74 7.79
C GLU A 47 10.40 4.13 8.37
N LEU A 48 9.42 4.46 7.52
CA LEU A 48 8.05 4.72 7.96
C LEU A 48 7.42 3.52 8.68
N GLN A 49 7.68 2.30 8.22
CA GLN A 49 7.15 1.09 8.85
C GLN A 49 7.83 0.81 10.20
N ALA A 50 9.13 1.07 10.31
CA ALA A 50 9.89 0.96 11.55
C ALA A 50 9.43 2.00 12.57
N GLU A 51 9.24 3.26 12.16
CA GLU A 51 8.69 4.32 13.01
C GLU A 51 7.26 3.99 13.47
N LYS A 52 6.38 3.56 12.57
CA LYS A 52 5.03 3.11 12.96
C LYS A 52 5.08 1.97 13.97
N SER A 53 5.97 1.00 13.78
CA SER A 53 6.10 -0.13 14.70
C SER A 53 6.67 0.30 16.06
N ALA A 54 7.60 1.26 16.09
CA ALA A 54 8.14 1.85 17.32
C ALA A 54 7.09 2.69 18.08
N LEU A 55 6.22 3.40 17.36
CA LEU A 55 5.09 4.13 17.94
C LEU A 55 4.04 3.18 18.54
N VAL A 56 3.86 1.98 17.97
CA VAL A 56 2.96 0.93 18.49
C VAL A 56 3.61 0.12 19.64
N ALA A 57 4.94 0.12 19.75
CA ALA A 57 5.68 -0.58 20.81
C ALA A 57 5.73 0.19 22.15
N GLN A 58 5.14 1.39 22.24
CA GLN A 58 4.82 2.02 23.52
C GLN A 58 3.50 1.42 24.05
N PRO A 59 3.53 0.58 25.11
CA PRO A 59 2.32 0.10 25.73
C PRO A 59 1.75 1.25 26.58
N GLY A 60 0.83 2.06 26.03
CA GLY A 60 0.17 3.09 26.82
C GLY A 60 -0.54 4.26 26.13
N ALA A 61 -0.88 4.22 24.84
CA ALA A 61 -1.66 5.31 24.23
C ALA A 61 -2.83 4.79 23.39
N ASP A 62 -3.97 4.66 24.07
CA ASP A 62 -5.29 4.32 23.55
C ASP A 62 -5.91 5.42 22.68
N ILE A 63 -5.66 5.54 21.37
CA ILE A 63 -6.47 6.40 20.46
C ILE A 63 -6.35 5.82 19.03
N ALA A 64 -7.33 5.35 18.25
CA ALA A 64 -8.79 5.49 18.23
C ALA A 64 -9.47 4.38 17.37
N LEU A 65 -9.33 3.09 17.71
CA LEU A 65 -10.14 2.03 17.07
C LEU A 65 -10.73 0.98 18.04
N THR A 66 -10.64 1.19 19.35
CA THR A 66 -10.88 0.10 20.31
C THR A 66 -11.84 0.46 21.44
N ARG A 67 -12.61 1.56 21.33
CA ARG A 67 -13.63 1.89 22.35
C ARG A 67 -14.76 0.84 22.37
N THR A 68 -15.08 0.24 21.23
CA THR A 68 -16.11 -0.81 21.11
C THR A 68 -15.57 -2.19 21.51
N GLN A 69 -14.37 -2.56 21.07
CA GLN A 69 -13.75 -3.84 21.44
C GLN A 69 -13.36 -3.92 22.93
N GLY A 70 -12.97 -2.80 23.56
CA GLY A 70 -12.65 -2.75 25.00
C GLY A 70 -13.86 -2.97 25.91
N MET A 71 -15.06 -2.58 25.47
CA MET A 71 -16.31 -2.85 26.19
C MET A 71 -16.73 -4.32 26.06
N ALA A 72 -16.57 -4.93 24.89
CA ALA A 72 -16.92 -6.33 24.64
C ALA A 72 -16.10 -7.32 25.49
N LYS A 73 -14.79 -7.05 25.68
CA LYS A 73 -13.88 -7.95 26.42
C LYS A 73 -14.11 -7.95 27.94
N LYS A 74 -14.51 -6.83 28.54
CA LYS A 74 -14.83 -6.74 29.98
C LYS A 74 -16.17 -7.38 30.35
N MET A 75 -17.04 -7.65 29.36
CA MET A 75 -18.33 -8.30 29.56
C MET A 75 -18.31 -9.82 29.32
N GLY A 76 -17.13 -10.43 29.11
CA GLY A 76 -16.96 -11.89 29.07
C GLY A 76 -17.54 -12.57 27.82
N ILE A 77 -17.57 -11.88 26.68
CA ILE A 77 -18.11 -12.44 25.44
C ILE A 77 -16.96 -12.95 24.56
N ASP A 78 -16.98 -14.24 24.25
CA ASP A 78 -16.08 -14.87 23.27
C ASP A 78 -16.34 -14.29 21.87
N ILE A 79 -15.34 -13.61 21.33
CA ILE A 79 -15.37 -12.87 20.05
C ILE A 79 -14.86 -13.70 18.87
N VAL A 80 -14.92 -15.02 18.96
CA VAL A 80 -14.53 -15.89 17.84
C VAL A 80 -15.77 -16.36 17.10
N GLY A 81 -16.07 -15.70 15.97
CA GLY A 81 -16.92 -16.27 14.92
C GLY A 81 -18.32 -15.68 14.72
N LYS A 82 -18.66 -14.49 15.24
CA LYS A 82 -19.96 -13.84 14.98
C LYS A 82 -19.79 -12.52 14.23
N THR A 83 -20.53 -12.36 13.13
CA THR A 83 -20.63 -11.10 12.36
C THR A 83 -21.55 -10.10 13.07
N ASP A 84 -21.30 -8.81 12.84
CA ASP A 84 -21.96 -7.68 13.52
C ASP A 84 -23.49 -7.75 13.49
N ASP A 85 -24.07 -8.34 12.45
CA ASP A 85 -25.51 -8.54 12.29
C ASP A 85 -26.11 -9.52 13.31
N GLN A 86 -25.35 -10.53 13.75
CA GLN A 86 -25.81 -11.48 14.77
C GLN A 86 -25.80 -10.86 16.18
N LEU A 87 -24.85 -9.96 16.43
CA LEU A 87 -24.73 -9.25 17.72
C LEU A 87 -25.88 -8.25 17.90
N LEU A 88 -26.28 -7.56 16.82
CA LEU A 88 -27.41 -6.63 16.84
C LEU A 88 -28.75 -7.34 17.11
N ALA A 89 -29.01 -8.46 16.45
CA ALA A 89 -30.23 -9.24 16.66
C ALA A 89 -30.35 -9.81 18.09
N GLU A 90 -29.22 -10.16 18.72
CA GLU A 90 -29.19 -10.73 20.06
C GLU A 90 -29.34 -9.66 21.17
N ILE A 91 -28.96 -8.40 20.89
CA ILE A 91 -29.17 -7.23 21.76
C ILE A 91 -30.64 -6.79 21.72
N GLU A 92 -31.25 -6.73 20.54
CA GLU A 92 -32.64 -6.32 20.37
C GLU A 92 -33.61 -7.26 21.11
N LYS A 93 -33.37 -8.58 21.01
CA LYS A 93 -34.16 -9.60 21.70
C LYS A 93 -34.05 -9.55 23.23
N LYS A 94 -32.99 -8.96 23.78
CA LYS A 94 -32.83 -8.75 25.24
C LYS A 94 -33.43 -7.44 25.74
N LEU A 95 -33.66 -6.47 24.86
CA LEU A 95 -34.29 -5.20 25.18
C LEU A 95 -35.83 -5.29 25.20
N GLU A 96 -36.44 -6.14 24.37
CA GLU A 96 -37.90 -6.32 24.34
C GLU A 96 -38.48 -7.10 25.54
N LYS A 97 -37.63 -7.71 26.37
CA LYS A 97 -38.07 -8.56 27.50
C LYS A 97 -37.87 -7.93 28.87
N LYS A 98 -37.69 -6.61 28.95
CA LYS A 98 -37.57 -5.86 30.21
C LYS A 98 -38.56 -4.71 30.24
#